data_AF-A0A2V9DEY0-F1
#
_entry.id   AF-A0A2V9DEY0-F1
#
_cell.length_a   1.000
_cell.length_b   1.000
_cell.length_c   1.000
_cell.angle_alpha   90.00
_cell.angle_beta   90.00
_cell.angle_gamma   90.00
#
_symmetry.space_group_name_H-M   'P 1'
#
loop_
_entity.id
_entity.type
_entity.pdbx_description
1 polymer ?
#
loop_
_entity_poly.entity_id
_entity_poly.type
_entity_poly.pdbx_seq_one_letter_code
_entity_poly.pdbx_strand_id
1 'polypeptide(L)' 'MSRAASPFAGRLYGVVRVTREWELARSSFYYQLRIAAQPERVLRRRGPKTECSDETLTGKIREVLAASPFYG' A
#
# COMPACT_ATOMS: atom_id res chain seq x y z
N MET A 1 8.59 10.56 6.74
CA MET A 1 8.10 11.20 7.98
C MET A 1 9.13 12.23 8.42
N SER A 2 8.72 13.48 8.59
CA SER A 2 9.63 14.59 8.89
C SER A 2 10.32 14.35 10.24
N ARG A 3 11.63 14.61 10.31
CA ARG A 3 12.41 14.64 11.56
C ARG A 3 12.10 15.95 12.31
N ALA A 4 10.82 16.29 12.44
CA ALA A 4 10.39 17.56 13.01
C ALA A 4 10.73 17.61 14.50
N ALA A 5 11.50 18.62 14.89
CA ALA A 5 11.80 18.93 16.28
C ALA A 5 10.73 19.87 16.84
N SER A 6 10.43 19.72 18.12
CA SER A 6 9.63 20.68 18.88
C SER A 6 10.34 22.04 18.88
N PRO A 7 9.66 23.13 18.46
CA PRO A 7 10.26 24.48 18.45
C PRO A 7 10.71 24.95 19.84
N PHE A 8 10.01 24.52 20.89
CA PHE A 8 10.28 24.95 22.27
C PHE A 8 11.25 24.03 23.01
N ALA A 9 11.17 22.72 22.79
CA ALA A 9 11.99 21.76 23.52
C ALA A 9 13.28 21.36 22.76
N GLY A 10 13.40 21.71 21.48
CA GLY A 10 14.54 21.35 20.62
C GLY A 10 14.69 19.84 20.36
N ARG A 11 13.70 19.04 20.76
CA ARG A 11 13.73 17.57 20.67
C ARG A 11 12.77 17.07 19.62
N LEU A 12 13.16 16.00 18.93
CA LEU A 12 12.29 15.30 17.99
C LEU A 12 11.03 14.77 18.70
N TYR A 13 9.91 14.81 18.00
CA TYR A 13 8.70 14.18 18.50
C TYR A 13 8.87 12.66 18.54
N GLY A 14 8.74 12.08 19.73
CA GLY A 14 8.81 10.64 19.92
C GLY A 14 7.62 9.92 19.27
N VAL A 15 7.85 8.68 18.83
CA VAL A 15 6.85 7.84 18.14
C VAL A 15 5.52 7.80 18.88
N VAL A 16 5.54 7.67 20.22
CA VAL A 16 4.34 7.65 21.06
C VAL A 16 3.43 8.86 20.84
N ARG A 17 4.01 10.06 20.83
CA ARG A 17 3.26 11.30 20.69
C ARG A 17 2.70 11.42 19.27
N VAL A 18 3.52 11.12 18.27
CA VAL A 18 3.13 11.16 16.85
C VAL A 18 1.98 10.18 16.59
N THR A 19 2.10 8.93 17.05
CA THR A 19 1.04 7.92 16.86
C THR A 19 -0.25 8.27 17.59
N ARG A 20 -0.17 8.93 18.75
CA ARG A 20 -1.35 9.36 19.50
C ARG A 20 -2.07 10.50 18.79
N GLU A 21 -1.34 11.51 18.35
CA GLU A 21 -1.90 12.70 17.68
C GLU A 21 -2.53 12.34 16.34
N TRP A 22 -1.98 11.34 15.64
CA TRP A 22 -2.46 10.90 14.34
C TRP A 22 -3.44 9.72 14.44
N GLU A 23 -3.86 9.36 15.66
CA GLU A 23 -4.76 8.23 15.93
C GLU A 23 -4.34 6.91 15.26
N LEU A 24 -3.02 6.72 15.12
CA LEU A 24 -2.42 5.59 14.42
C LEU A 24 -1.96 4.54 15.43
N ALA A 25 -2.30 3.27 15.20
CA ALA A 25 -1.71 2.17 15.97
C ALA A 25 -0.18 2.13 15.81
N ARG A 26 0.55 1.93 16.92
CA ARG A 26 2.03 1.82 16.89
C ARG A 26 2.52 0.69 15.98
N SER A 27 1.78 -0.41 15.90
CA SER A 27 2.06 -1.52 15.00
C SER A 27 2.05 -1.08 13.53
N SER A 28 1.05 -0.30 13.12
CA SER A 28 0.95 0.27 11.78
C SER A 28 2.10 1.22 11.47
N PHE A 29 2.50 2.05 12.44
CA PHE A 29 3.67 2.93 12.28
C PHE A 29 4.94 2.14 11.96
N TYR A 30 5.26 1.12 12.76
CA TYR A 30 6.46 0.31 12.54
C TYR A 30 6.35 -0.56 11.29
N TYR A 31 5.15 -1.04 10.94
CA TYR A 31 4.92 -1.77 9.70
C TYR A 31 5.24 -0.90 8.48
N GLN A 32 4.75 0.33 8.45
CA GLN A 32 5.01 1.28 7.37
C GLN A 32 6.49 1.68 7.32
N LEU A 33 7.12 1.89 8.48
CA LEU A 33 8.57 2.15 8.56
C LEU A 33 9.38 1.01 7.94
N ARG A 34 8.99 -0.25 8.21
CA ARG A 34 9.64 -1.45 7.67
C ARG A 34 9.45 -1.57 6.15
N ILE A 35 8.28 -1.21 5.62
CA ILE A 35 8.04 -1.19 4.17
C ILE A 35 8.91 -0.12 3.51
N ALA A 36 8.91 1.10 4.05
CA ALA A 36 9.68 2.21 3.50
C ALA A 36 11.20 1.93 3.47
N ALA A 37 11.71 1.16 4.44
CA ALA A 37 13.11 0.72 4.46
C ALA A 37 13.45 -0.35 3.42
N GLN A 38 12.45 -0.90 2.72
CA GLN A 38 12.61 -1.95 1.71
C GLN A 38 12.00 -1.48 0.37
N PRO A 39 12.58 -0.46 -0.30
CA PRO A 39 11.99 0.12 -1.51
C PRO A 39 11.90 -0.89 -2.67
N GLU A 40 12.79 -1.88 -2.71
CA GLU A 40 12.77 -2.96 -3.71
C GLU A 40 11.71 -4.03 -3.43
N ARG A 41 11.11 -4.01 -2.23
CA ARG A 41 10.08 -4.98 -1.86
C ARG A 41 8.77 -4.63 -2.55
N VAL A 42 8.59 -5.19 -3.74
CA VAL A 42 7.31 -5.21 -4.41
C VAL A 42 6.34 -6.03 -3.55
N LEU A 43 5.32 -5.38 -3.00
CA LEU A 43 4.22 -6.04 -2.30
C LEU A 43 3.45 -6.88 -3.33
N ARG A 44 3.82 -8.15 -3.46
CA ARG A 44 3.10 -9.11 -4.31
C ARG A 44 1.89 -9.64 -3.57
N ARG A 45 0.78 -9.83 -4.30
CA ARG A 45 -0.42 -10.49 -3.79
C ARG A 45 -0.01 -11.85 -3.19
N ARG A 46 -0.38 -12.07 -1.94
CA ARG A 46 -0.13 -13.34 -1.25
C ARG A 46 -1.12 -14.40 -1.74
N GLY A 47 -0.69 -15.65 -1.76
CA GLY A 47 -1.52 -16.78 -2.18
C GLY A 47 -1.07 -17.37 -3.51
N PRO A 48 -1.74 -18.47 -3.94
CA PRO A 48 -1.45 -19.10 -5.22
C PRO A 48 -1.64 -18.09 -6.34
N LYS A 49 -0.63 -18.01 -7.21
CA LYS A 49 -0.72 -17.17 -8.40
C LYS A 49 -1.62 -17.88 -9.40
N THR A 50 -2.58 -17.15 -9.95
CA THR A 50 -3.34 -17.62 -11.10
C THR A 50 -2.37 -17.80 -12.28
N GLU A 51 -2.53 -18.86 -13.06
CA GLU A 51 -1.71 -19.13 -14.25
C GLU A 51 -1.97 -18.11 -15.38
N CYS A 52 -3.11 -17.42 -15.32
CA CYS A 52 -3.49 -16.38 -16.27
C CYS A 52 -2.81 -15.05 -15.90
N SER A 53 -2.11 -14.45 -16.86
CA SER A 53 -1.64 -13.07 -16.73
C SER A 53 -2.80 -12.07 -16.86
N ASP A 54 -2.59 -10.84 -16.39
CA ASP A 54 -3.61 -9.80 -16.48
C ASP A 54 -3.92 -9.43 -17.94
N GLU A 55 -2.93 -9.47 -18.83
CA GLU A 55 -3.09 -9.20 -20.26
C GLU A 55 -3.96 -10.28 -20.92
N THR A 56 -3.70 -11.55 -20.60
CA THR A 56 -4.47 -12.68 -21.15
C THR A 56 -5.90 -12.69 -20.62
N LEU A 57 -6.11 -12.33 -19.34
CA LEU A 57 -7.45 -12.17 -18.77
C LEU A 57 -8.20 -11.01 -19.44
N THR A 58 -7.54 -9.87 -19.64
CA THR A 58 -8.14 -8.68 -20.28
C THR A 58 -8.53 -8.96 -21.72
N GLY A 59 -7.71 -9.71 -22.47
CA GLY A 59 -8.03 -10.15 -23.82
C GLY A 59 -9.31 -10.97 -23.88
N LYS A 60 -9.42 -12.00 -23.02
CA LYS A 60 -10.62 -12.85 -22.92
C LYS A 60 -11.87 -12.05 -22.54
N ILE A 61 -11.76 -11.10 -21.60
CA ILE A 61 -12.88 -10.24 -21.23
C ILE A 61 -13.36 -9.42 -22.43
N ARG A 62 -12.44 -8.85 -23.21
CA ARG A 62 -12.79 -8.07 -24.41
C ARG A 62 -13.45 -8.92 -25.49
N GLU A 63 -12.97 -10.15 -25.70
CA GLU A 63 -13.60 -11.10 -26.64
C GLU A 63 -15.03 -11.43 -26.23
N VAL A 64 -15.26 -11.71 -24.94
CA VAL A 64 -16.61 -11.98 -24.40
C VAL A 64 -17.52 -10.76 -24.58
N LEU A 65 -17.02 -9.55 -24.31
CA LEU A 65 -17.78 -8.32 -24.50
C LEU A 65 -18.08 -8.05 -25.98
N ALA A 66 -17.14 -8.32 -26.89
CA ALA A 66 -17.35 -8.15 -28.33
C ALA A 66 -18.35 -9.16 -28.90
N ALA A 67 -18.38 -10.39 -28.35
CA ALA A 67 -19.35 -11.42 -28.71
C ALA A 67 -20.71 -11.22 -28.02
N SER A 68 -20.78 -10.35 -27.01
CA SER A 68 -22.01 -10.10 -26.27
C SER A 68 -23.01 -9.34 -27.15
N PRO A 69 -24.27 -9.80 -27.25
CA PRO A 69 -25.32 -9.01 -27.89
C PRO A 69 -25.78 -7.81 -27.02
N PHE A 70 -25.19 -7.64 -25.83
CA PHE A 70 -25.56 -6.62 -24.86
C PHE A 70 -24.63 -5.40 -24.98
N TYR A 71 -25.21 -4.24 -25.31
CA TYR A 71 -24.50 -2.97 -25.51
C TYR A 71 -24.63 -2.00 -24.32
N GLY A 72 -24.90 -2.51 -23.11
CA GLY A 72 -25.22 -1.70 -21.92
C GLY A 72 -24.49 -2.14 -20.66
#